data_AF-A0A973I081-F1
#
_entry.id   AF-A0A973I081-F1
#
_cell.length_a   1.000
_cell.length_b   1.000
_cell.length_c   1.000
_cell.angle_alpha   90.00
_cell.angle_beta   90.00
_cell.angle_gamma   90.00
#
_symmetry.space_group_name_H-M   'P 1'
#
loop_
_entity.id
_entity.type
_entity.pdbx_description
1 polymer ?
#
loop_
_entity_poly.entity_id
_entity_poly.type
_entity_poly.pdbx_seq_one_letter_code
_entity_poly.pdbx_strand_id
1 'polypeptide(L)'
;MDYGDKVKEAISASTINADGKAVFAEGTSEEIIFMAGQELRRRDTQSALSRSTQTADALTAENNLLAESLASQTSGATPEQLSKLEELKATDVEEWRKEVNKIEAANKTAAVTARDEIKTKAKNESEIERRARLLEEYNTANPKAMLTDDVITNDIPPRLTNQLADGTINFDQFMAKAAKYITTGKVMTKGTAAPEQEPDIGKMGGSHLPDGTAVDSEIVSTYKTELY
;
A
#
# COMPACT_ATOMS: atom_id res chain seq x y z
N MET A 1 4.69 -22.07 -44.90
CA MET A 1 4.75 -21.43 -43.57
C MET A 1 4.90 -22.54 -42.54
N ASP A 2 6.00 -22.52 -41.79
CA ASP A 2 6.24 -23.51 -40.75
C ASP A 2 5.25 -23.33 -39.58
N TYR A 3 5.01 -24.38 -38.80
CA TYR A 3 4.15 -24.35 -37.63
C TYR A 3 4.61 -23.27 -36.63
N GLY A 4 5.93 -23.11 -36.45
CA GLY A 4 6.50 -22.07 -35.60
C GLY A 4 6.21 -20.64 -36.10
N ASP A 5 6.17 -20.44 -37.41
CA ASP A 5 5.86 -19.13 -37.99
C ASP A 5 4.39 -18.77 -37.80
N LYS A 6 3.49 -19.75 -37.93
CA LYS A 6 2.05 -19.55 -37.67
C LYS A 6 1.77 -19.16 -36.22
N VAL A 7 2.50 -19.75 -35.26
CA VAL A 7 2.39 -19.38 -33.83
C VAL A 7 2.86 -17.94 -33.60
N LYS A 8 3.99 -17.53 -34.18
CA LYS A 8 4.49 -16.16 -34.06
C LYS A 8 3.52 -15.14 -34.69
N GLU A 9 2.96 -15.47 -35.84
CA GLU A 9 1.95 -14.64 -36.51
C GLU A 9 0.71 -14.49 -35.64
N ALA A 10 0.17 -15.59 -35.10
CA ALA A 10 -0.97 -15.57 -34.19
C ALA A 10 -0.71 -14.73 -32.92
N ILE A 11 0.50 -14.81 -32.35
CA ILE A 11 0.91 -13.95 -31.23
C ILE A 11 0.90 -12.47 -31.65
N SER A 12 1.48 -12.14 -32.81
CA SER A 12 1.57 -10.76 -33.30
C SER A 12 0.22 -10.14 -33.66
N ALA A 13 -0.71 -10.95 -34.14
CA ALA A 13 -2.07 -10.54 -34.50
C ALA A 13 -3.04 -10.56 -33.31
N SER A 14 -2.61 -11.06 -32.14
CA SER A 14 -3.47 -11.12 -30.96
C SER A 14 -3.72 -9.73 -30.36
N THR A 15 -4.91 -9.55 -29.80
CA THR A 15 -5.31 -8.31 -29.10
C THR A 15 -5.60 -8.62 -27.64
N ILE A 16 -5.41 -7.64 -26.75
CA ILE A 16 -5.73 -7.80 -25.33
C ILE A 16 -7.13 -7.25 -25.06
N ASN A 17 -7.99 -8.05 -24.44
CA ASN A 17 -9.34 -7.63 -24.06
C ASN A 17 -9.34 -6.82 -22.74
N ALA A 18 -10.51 -6.34 -22.32
CA ALA A 18 -10.67 -5.57 -21.07
C ALA A 18 -10.23 -6.33 -19.80
N ASP A 19 -10.24 -7.66 -19.84
CA ASP A 19 -9.81 -8.52 -18.74
C ASP A 19 -8.29 -8.85 -18.77
N GLY A 20 -7.54 -8.25 -19.71
CA GLY A 20 -6.11 -8.50 -19.85
C GLY A 20 -5.76 -9.83 -20.52
N LYS A 21 -6.71 -10.52 -21.15
CA LYS A 21 -6.50 -11.80 -21.85
C LYS A 21 -6.27 -11.59 -23.34
N ALA A 22 -5.35 -12.37 -23.90
CA ALA A 22 -5.09 -12.39 -25.34
C ALA A 22 -6.26 -13.05 -26.11
N VAL A 23 -6.73 -12.37 -27.15
CA VAL A 23 -7.77 -12.79 -28.08
C VAL A 23 -7.13 -12.94 -29.46
N PHE A 24 -7.29 -14.11 -30.06
CA PHE A 24 -6.71 -14.48 -31.35
C PHE A 24 -7.71 -14.26 -32.50
N ALA A 25 -7.19 -14.13 -33.71
CA ALA A 25 -8.01 -13.93 -34.90
C ALA A 25 -8.97 -15.11 -35.15
N GLU A 26 -10.15 -14.79 -35.67
CA GLU A 26 -11.18 -15.78 -36.01
C GLU A 26 -10.66 -16.73 -37.10
N GLY A 27 -10.86 -18.03 -36.91
CA GLY A 27 -10.34 -19.07 -37.82
C GLY A 27 -8.91 -19.57 -37.49
N THR A 28 -8.26 -19.07 -36.44
CA THR A 28 -7.00 -19.65 -35.94
C THR A 28 -7.28 -21.04 -35.33
N SER A 29 -6.46 -22.06 -35.66
CA SER A 29 -6.66 -23.39 -35.10
C SER A 29 -6.39 -23.44 -33.59
N GLU A 30 -7.11 -24.32 -32.88
CA GLU A 30 -6.97 -24.46 -31.42
C GLU A 30 -5.55 -24.79 -30.99
N GLU A 31 -4.83 -25.60 -31.76
CA GLU A 31 -3.45 -25.98 -31.51
C GLU A 31 -2.50 -24.77 -31.55
N ILE A 32 -2.72 -23.86 -32.51
CA ILE A 32 -1.96 -22.61 -32.63
C ILE A 32 -2.32 -21.66 -31.49
N ILE A 33 -3.61 -21.54 -31.15
CA ILE A 33 -4.09 -20.72 -30.03
C ILE A 33 -3.46 -21.20 -28.70
N PHE A 34 -3.45 -22.51 -28.45
CA PHE A 34 -2.86 -23.09 -27.26
C PHE A 34 -1.37 -22.79 -27.17
N MET A 35 -0.62 -23.06 -28.24
CA MET A 35 0.83 -22.82 -28.27
C MET A 35 1.18 -21.33 -28.16
N ALA A 36 0.44 -20.47 -28.85
CA ALA A 36 0.59 -19.02 -28.77
C ALA A 36 0.31 -18.51 -27.35
N GLY A 37 -0.74 -19.02 -26.69
CA GLY A 37 -1.07 -18.69 -25.31
C GLY A 37 0.02 -19.11 -24.32
N GLN A 38 0.60 -20.30 -24.50
CA GLN A 38 1.71 -20.78 -23.66
C GLN A 38 2.96 -19.93 -23.85
N GLU A 39 3.29 -19.55 -25.09
CA GLU A 39 4.43 -18.68 -25.37
C GLU A 39 4.23 -17.26 -24.84
N LEU A 40 3.02 -16.70 -24.94
CA LEU A 40 2.68 -15.41 -24.31
C LEU A 40 2.88 -15.46 -22.79
N ARG A 41 2.34 -16.47 -22.12
CA ARG A 41 2.56 -16.67 -20.67
C ARG A 41 4.03 -16.81 -20.31
N ARG A 42 4.80 -17.52 -21.12
CA ARG A 42 6.25 -17.68 -20.93
C ARG A 42 6.94 -16.31 -21.03
N ARG A 43 6.62 -15.51 -22.05
CA ARG A 43 7.16 -14.15 -22.24
C ARG A 43 6.77 -13.22 -21.10
N ASP A 44 5.52 -13.27 -20.65
CA ASP A 44 5.04 -12.46 -19.53
C ASP A 44 5.73 -12.84 -18.22
N THR A 45 5.86 -14.14 -17.94
CA THR A 45 6.56 -14.65 -16.76
C THR A 45 8.02 -14.24 -16.78
N GLN A 46 8.70 -14.37 -17.92
CA GLN A 46 10.09 -13.96 -18.08
C GLN A 46 10.26 -12.44 -17.92
N SER A 47 9.32 -11.66 -18.45
CA SER A 47 9.34 -10.19 -18.31
C SER A 47 9.06 -9.76 -16.87
N ALA A 48 8.11 -10.40 -16.20
CA ALA A 48 7.79 -10.14 -14.79
C ALA A 48 8.97 -10.51 -13.88
N LEU A 49 9.61 -11.67 -14.11
CA LEU A 49 10.82 -12.06 -13.41
C LEU A 49 11.94 -11.05 -13.64
N SER A 50 12.19 -10.64 -14.88
CA SER A 50 13.22 -9.65 -15.20
C SER A 50 12.96 -8.31 -14.51
N ARG A 51 11.71 -7.82 -14.48
CA ARG A 51 11.33 -6.60 -13.75
C ARG A 51 11.52 -6.77 -12.24
N SER A 52 11.13 -7.92 -11.69
CA SER A 52 11.30 -8.23 -10.27
C SER A 52 12.78 -8.30 -9.88
N THR A 53 13.63 -8.89 -10.73
CA THR A 53 15.08 -8.91 -10.50
C THR A 53 15.67 -7.51 -10.58
N GLN A 54 15.31 -6.72 -11.61
CA GLN A 54 15.81 -5.36 -11.76
C GLN A 54 15.42 -4.46 -10.58
N THR A 55 14.20 -4.59 -10.08
CA THR A 55 13.74 -3.84 -8.89
C THR A 55 14.46 -4.30 -7.62
N ALA A 56 14.67 -5.61 -7.44
CA ALA A 56 15.46 -6.12 -6.32
C ALA A 56 16.92 -5.64 -6.37
N ASP A 57 17.54 -5.62 -7.55
CA ASP A 57 18.89 -5.11 -7.76
C ASP A 57 18.97 -3.61 -7.49
N ALA A 58 18.00 -2.83 -7.97
CA ALA A 58 17.91 -1.40 -7.72
C ALA A 58 17.77 -1.09 -6.23
N LEU A 59 16.87 -1.77 -5.52
CA LEU A 59 16.69 -1.62 -4.07
C LEU A 59 17.94 -2.06 -3.29
N THR A 60 18.65 -3.10 -3.76
CA THR A 60 19.91 -3.53 -3.16
C THR A 60 20.98 -2.46 -3.33
N ALA A 61 21.09 -1.87 -4.52
CA ALA A 61 22.02 -0.78 -4.81
C ALA A 61 21.70 0.47 -3.99
N GLU A 62 20.44 0.88 -3.92
CA GLU A 62 19.97 2.02 -3.12
C GLU A 62 20.33 1.83 -1.64
N ASN A 63 20.03 0.66 -1.05
CA ASN A 63 20.37 0.37 0.34
C ASN A 63 21.89 0.40 0.60
N ASN A 64 22.71 -0.05 -0.36
CA ASN A 64 24.16 0.04 -0.23
C ASN A 64 24.65 1.49 -0.28
N LEU A 65 24.13 2.30 -1.20
CA LEU A 65 24.46 3.72 -1.30
C LEU A 65 24.02 4.50 -0.05
N LEU A 66 22.86 4.17 0.51
CA LEU A 66 22.39 4.75 1.78
C LEU A 66 23.34 4.38 2.93
N ALA A 67 23.78 3.13 3.02
CA ALA A 67 24.74 2.71 4.04
C ALA A 67 26.09 3.43 3.90
N GLU A 68 26.58 3.64 2.67
CA GLU A 68 27.79 4.42 2.40
C GLU A 68 27.61 5.92 2.71
N SER A 69 26.44 6.48 2.43
CA SER A 69 26.10 7.87 2.76
C SER A 69 26.02 8.08 4.27
N LEU A 70 25.43 7.14 5.01
CA LEU A 70 25.38 7.17 6.48
C LEU A 70 26.78 7.03 7.10
N ALA A 71 27.63 6.20 6.50
CA ALA A 71 29.01 6.01 6.94
C ALA A 71 29.90 7.24 6.77
N SER A 72 29.70 7.99 5.68
CA SER A 72 30.49 9.20 5.37
C SER A 72 30.05 10.43 6.17
N GLN A 73 28.95 10.34 6.91
CA GLN A 73 28.53 11.38 7.83
C GLN A 73 29.30 11.25 9.16
N THR A 74 30.07 12.30 9.51
CA THR A 74 30.72 12.45 10.83
C THR A 74 29.72 12.71 11.96
N SER A 75 28.42 12.81 11.64
CA SER A 75 27.31 12.98 12.59
C SER A 75 27.22 11.89 13.66
N GLY A 76 27.89 10.74 13.47
CA GLY A 76 27.98 9.66 14.45
C GLY A 76 29.10 9.79 15.48
N ALA A 77 29.96 10.82 15.39
CA ALA A 77 31.04 11.04 16.35
C ALA A 77 30.48 11.46 17.72
N THR A 78 31.05 10.93 18.80
CA THR A 78 30.66 11.33 20.15
C THR A 78 31.10 12.78 20.43
N PRO A 79 30.48 13.48 21.40
CA PRO A 79 30.89 14.83 21.77
C PRO A 79 32.39 14.93 22.11
N GLU A 80 32.96 13.90 22.73
CA GLU A 80 34.38 13.83 23.08
C GLU A 80 35.27 13.71 21.83
N GLN A 81 34.83 12.93 20.83
CA GLN A 81 35.53 12.81 19.55
C GLN A 81 35.49 14.11 18.77
N LEU A 82 34.37 14.82 18.78
CA LEU A 82 34.23 16.13 18.15
C LEU A 82 35.16 17.16 18.81
N SER A 83 35.20 17.21 20.15
CA SER A 83 36.10 18.10 20.88
C SER A 83 37.58 17.83 20.56
N LYS A 84 37.97 16.54 20.47
CA LYS A 84 39.33 16.14 20.09
C LYS A 84 39.65 16.55 18.64
N LEU A 85 38.70 16.39 17.72
CA LEU A 85 38.86 16.80 16.33
C LEU A 85 39.00 18.32 16.19
N GLU A 86 38.27 19.12 16.96
CA GLU A 86 38.40 20.58 16.95
C GLU A 86 39.78 21.05 17.42
N GLU A 87 40.32 20.43 18.48
CA GLU A 87 41.67 20.72 18.97
C GLU A 87 42.75 20.31 17.96
N LEU A 88 42.65 19.09 17.40
CA LEU A 88 43.59 18.59 16.39
C LEU A 88 43.56 19.42 15.11
N LYS A 89 42.40 19.92 14.69
CA LYS A 89 42.28 20.78 13.50
C LYS A 89 43.12 22.05 13.60
N ALA A 90 43.30 22.58 14.80
CA ALA A 90 44.09 23.79 15.05
C ALA A 90 45.58 23.50 15.32
N THR A 91 45.92 22.28 15.76
CA THR A 91 47.25 21.94 16.28
C THR A 91 48.03 20.98 15.39
N ASP A 92 47.39 19.94 14.86
CA ASP A 92 47.99 18.91 14.01
C ASP A 92 46.98 18.37 12.99
N VAL A 93 47.08 18.89 11.76
CA VAL A 93 46.20 18.53 10.64
C VAL A 93 46.40 17.10 10.18
N GLU A 94 47.60 16.54 10.33
CA GLU A 94 47.91 15.18 9.91
C GLU A 94 47.25 14.18 10.87
N GLU A 95 47.36 14.43 12.17
CA GLU A 95 46.71 13.63 13.20
C GLU A 95 45.19 13.81 13.19
N TRP A 96 44.71 15.02 12.87
CA TRP A 96 43.29 15.26 12.61
C TRP A 96 42.76 14.35 11.49
N ARG A 97 43.47 14.27 10.36
CA ARG A 97 43.07 13.40 9.24
C ARG A 97 43.03 11.93 9.62
N LYS A 98 43.99 11.44 10.41
CA LYS A 98 43.99 10.05 10.89
C LYS A 98 42.79 9.76 11.78
N GLU A 99 42.45 10.68 12.67
CA GLU A 99 41.31 10.50 13.58
C GLU A 99 39.97 10.56 12.83
N VAL A 100 39.82 11.46 11.84
CA VAL A 100 38.65 11.48 10.95
C VAL A 100 38.50 10.16 10.20
N ASN A 101 39.57 9.66 9.57
CA ASN A 101 39.53 8.39 8.84
C ASN A 101 39.13 7.22 9.75
N LYS A 102 39.59 7.23 11.02
CA LYS A 102 39.22 6.23 12.02
C LYS A 102 37.74 6.28 12.36
N ILE A 103 37.18 7.47 12.53
CA ILE A 103 35.75 7.68 12.80
C ILE A 103 34.91 7.24 11.60
N GLU A 104 35.28 7.63 10.38
CA GLU A 104 34.60 7.21 9.16
C GLU A 104 34.63 5.68 8.98
N ALA A 105 35.76 5.03 9.25
CA ALA A 105 35.87 3.57 9.19
C ALA A 105 34.98 2.86 10.24
N ALA A 106 34.92 3.40 11.46
CA ALA A 106 34.05 2.90 12.51
C ALA A 106 32.56 3.07 12.14
N ASN A 107 32.17 4.26 11.65
CA ASN A 107 30.81 4.54 11.20
C ASN A 107 30.41 3.63 10.04
N LYS A 108 31.31 3.37 9.09
CA LYS A 108 31.08 2.42 7.99
C LYS A 108 30.78 1.02 8.49
N THR A 109 31.57 0.55 9.45
CA THR A 109 31.38 -0.77 10.04
C THR A 109 30.03 -0.85 10.75
N ALA A 110 29.71 0.14 11.59
CA ALA A 110 28.44 0.20 12.31
C ALA A 110 27.22 0.26 11.37
N ALA A 111 27.29 1.07 10.30
CA ALA A 111 26.22 1.18 9.32
C ALA A 111 25.97 -0.15 8.56
N VAL A 112 27.04 -0.84 8.16
CA VAL A 112 26.93 -2.16 7.51
C VAL A 112 26.35 -3.21 8.47
N THR A 113 26.81 -3.24 9.73
CA THR A 113 26.28 -4.15 10.75
C THR A 113 24.80 -3.89 11.02
N ALA A 114 24.40 -2.64 11.25
CA ALA A 114 23.00 -2.28 11.47
C ALA A 114 22.12 -2.66 10.27
N ARG A 115 22.59 -2.42 9.05
CA ARG A 115 21.91 -2.86 7.82
C ARG A 115 21.71 -4.37 7.79
N ASP A 116 22.75 -5.15 8.09
CA ASP A 116 22.69 -6.61 8.04
C ASP A 116 21.77 -7.19 9.12
N GLU A 117 21.73 -6.57 10.30
CA GLU A 117 20.77 -6.89 11.36
C GLU A 117 19.34 -6.60 10.93
N ILE A 118 19.07 -5.43 10.34
CA ILE A 118 17.74 -5.08 9.80
C ILE A 118 17.33 -6.07 8.71
N LYS A 119 18.24 -6.41 7.79
CA LYS A 119 17.98 -7.37 6.71
C LYS A 119 17.69 -8.77 7.26
N THR A 120 18.42 -9.18 8.29
CA THR A 120 18.23 -10.48 8.96
C THR A 120 16.90 -10.53 9.70
N LYS A 121 16.54 -9.47 10.44
CA LYS A 121 15.23 -9.32 11.06
C LYS A 121 14.11 -9.37 10.01
N ALA A 122 14.21 -8.56 8.95
CA ALA A 122 13.21 -8.54 7.88
C ALA A 122 13.06 -9.88 7.14
N LYS A 123 14.14 -10.67 7.02
CA LYS A 123 14.10 -12.00 6.41
C LYS A 123 13.45 -13.05 7.31
N ASN A 124 13.62 -12.92 8.62
CA ASN A 124 13.16 -13.90 9.61
C ASN A 124 11.80 -13.55 10.22
N GLU A 125 11.34 -12.30 10.09
CA GLU A 125 10.05 -11.83 10.57
C GLU A 125 8.94 -12.38 9.67
N SER A 126 8.04 -13.17 10.26
CA SER A 126 6.81 -13.56 9.57
C SER A 126 5.92 -12.34 9.35
N GLU A 127 5.04 -12.42 8.35
CA GLU A 127 4.12 -11.32 8.03
C GLU A 127 3.25 -10.92 9.25
N ILE A 128 2.86 -11.92 10.06
CA ILE A 128 2.09 -11.74 11.29
C ILE A 128 2.90 -11.00 12.36
N GLU A 129 4.16 -11.36 12.57
CA GLU A 129 5.05 -10.68 13.53
C GLU A 129 5.31 -9.24 13.10
N ARG A 130 5.52 -9.00 11.80
CA ARG A 130 5.66 -7.65 11.23
C ARG A 130 4.43 -6.80 11.51
N ARG A 131 3.23 -7.35 11.27
CA ARG A 131 1.96 -6.63 11.56
C ARG A 131 1.81 -6.33 13.04
N ALA A 132 2.11 -7.30 13.91
CA ALA A 132 2.01 -7.12 15.36
C ALA A 132 2.94 -6.00 15.85
N ARG A 133 4.20 -6.00 15.40
CA ARG A 133 5.17 -4.93 15.73
C ARG A 133 4.71 -3.56 15.23
N LEU A 134 4.26 -3.47 13.97
CA LEU A 134 3.79 -2.21 13.41
C LEU A 134 2.55 -1.68 14.15
N LEU A 135 1.64 -2.57 14.56
CA LEU A 135 0.48 -2.21 15.36
C LEU A 135 0.88 -1.69 16.75
N GLU A 136 1.86 -2.32 17.39
CA GLU A 136 2.39 -1.90 18.69
C GLU A 136 3.12 -0.56 18.61
N GLU A 137 3.99 -0.38 17.60
CA GLU A 137 4.68 0.88 17.32
C GLU A 137 3.65 2.01 17.08
N TYR A 138 2.63 1.74 16.26
CA TYR A 138 1.55 2.70 16.00
C TYR A 138 0.76 3.05 17.26
N ASN A 139 0.36 2.06 18.07
CA ASN A 139 -0.41 2.28 19.29
C ASN A 139 0.38 3.03 20.36
N THR A 140 1.69 2.76 20.45
CA THR A 140 2.61 3.50 21.34
C THR A 140 2.75 4.95 20.91
N ALA A 141 2.90 5.20 19.60
CA ALA A 141 3.00 6.54 19.05
C ALA A 141 1.67 7.32 19.08
N ASN A 142 0.53 6.62 19.07
CA ASN A 142 -0.81 7.20 18.99
C ASN A 142 -1.75 6.71 20.11
N PRO A 143 -1.48 7.03 21.40
CA PRO A 143 -2.28 6.53 22.52
C PRO A 143 -3.77 6.94 22.48
N LYS A 144 -4.10 8.01 21.76
CA LYS A 144 -5.48 8.53 21.63
C LYS A 144 -6.27 7.91 20.48
N ALA A 145 -5.61 7.19 19.58
CA ALA A 145 -6.21 6.58 18.40
C ALA A 145 -5.71 5.14 18.24
N MET A 146 -5.64 4.41 19.37
CA MET A 146 -5.18 3.04 19.40
C MET A 146 -6.11 2.14 18.58
N LEU A 147 -5.51 1.29 17.76
CA LEU A 147 -6.18 0.25 17.01
C LEU A 147 -6.19 -1.01 17.87
N THR A 148 -7.18 -1.11 18.75
CA THR A 148 -7.50 -2.34 19.50
C THR A 148 -8.55 -3.17 18.77
N ASP A 149 -8.71 -4.44 19.12
CA ASP A 149 -9.74 -5.30 18.51
C ASP A 149 -11.15 -4.71 18.64
N ASP A 150 -11.46 -4.07 19.77
CA ASP A 150 -12.73 -3.38 20.00
C ASP A 150 -12.91 -2.18 19.06
N VAL A 151 -11.86 -1.38 18.84
CA VAL A 151 -11.89 -0.24 17.92
C VAL A 151 -12.01 -0.72 16.48
N ILE A 152 -11.28 -1.77 16.11
CA ILE A 152 -11.34 -2.37 14.77
C ILE A 152 -12.74 -2.91 14.48
N THR A 153 -13.39 -3.52 15.48
CA THR A 153 -14.73 -4.11 15.31
C THR A 153 -15.84 -3.05 15.29
N ASN A 154 -15.76 -2.04 16.16
CA ASN A 154 -16.87 -1.12 16.40
C ASN A 154 -16.72 0.24 15.70
N ASP A 155 -15.50 0.72 15.50
CA ASP A 155 -15.23 2.09 15.02
C ASP A 155 -14.58 2.14 13.63
N ILE A 156 -14.03 1.02 13.15
CA ILE A 156 -13.49 0.91 11.79
C ILE A 156 -14.53 0.30 10.85
N PRO A 157 -14.86 0.96 9.71
CA PRO A 157 -15.81 0.42 8.75
C PRO A 157 -15.39 -0.95 8.19
N PRO A 158 -16.32 -1.93 8.06
CA PRO A 158 -16.03 -3.26 7.51
C PRO A 158 -15.41 -3.23 6.10
N ARG A 159 -15.68 -2.18 5.31
CA ARG A 159 -15.03 -2.01 4.00
C ARG A 159 -13.50 -1.96 4.11
N LEU A 160 -12.95 -1.32 5.14
CA LEU A 160 -11.49 -1.20 5.30
C LEU A 160 -10.85 -2.53 5.71
N THR A 161 -11.50 -3.29 6.59
CA THR A 161 -11.02 -4.62 6.98
C THR A 161 -11.12 -5.61 5.82
N ASN A 162 -12.18 -5.53 5.02
CA ASN A 162 -12.33 -6.33 3.80
C ASN A 162 -11.25 -5.98 2.76
N GLN A 163 -10.92 -4.69 2.57
CA GLN A 163 -9.83 -4.26 1.67
C GLN A 163 -8.45 -4.75 2.12
N LEU A 164 -8.24 -4.96 3.42
CA LEU A 164 -7.00 -5.55 3.92
C LEU A 164 -7.00 -7.07 3.68
N ALA A 165 -8.15 -7.73 3.86
CA ALA A 165 -8.30 -9.18 3.67
C ALA A 165 -8.19 -9.61 2.20
N ASP A 166 -8.72 -8.80 1.27
CA ASP A 166 -8.63 -9.06 -0.18
C ASP A 166 -7.29 -8.61 -0.80
N GLY A 167 -6.44 -7.92 -0.02
CA GLY A 167 -5.13 -7.43 -0.45
C GLY A 167 -5.17 -6.17 -1.31
N THR A 168 -6.33 -5.51 -1.44
CA THR A 168 -6.48 -4.23 -2.16
C THR A 168 -5.68 -3.11 -1.49
N ILE A 169 -5.55 -3.16 -0.17
CA ILE A 169 -4.66 -2.29 0.60
C ILE A 169 -3.70 -3.12 1.44
N ASN A 170 -2.49 -2.61 1.64
CA ASN A 170 -1.54 -3.21 2.57
C ASN A 170 -1.81 -2.77 4.02
N PHE A 171 -1.15 -3.41 4.98
CA PHE A 171 -1.36 -3.15 6.40
C PHE A 171 -1.02 -1.70 6.81
N ASP A 172 0.03 -1.11 6.22
CA ASP A 172 0.42 0.29 6.47
C ASP A 172 -0.66 1.28 6.00
N GLN A 173 -1.23 1.03 4.83
CA GLN A 173 -2.36 1.79 4.29
C GLN A 173 -3.63 1.59 5.12
N PHE A 174 -3.86 0.39 5.62
CA PHE A 174 -4.96 0.12 6.54
C PHE A 174 -4.82 0.95 7.82
N MET A 175 -3.66 0.92 8.49
CA MET A 175 -3.41 1.71 9.70
C MET A 175 -3.63 3.20 9.45
N ALA A 176 -3.08 3.75 8.37
CA ALA A 176 -3.24 5.17 8.02
C ALA A 176 -4.71 5.55 7.78
N LYS A 177 -5.46 4.70 7.07
CA LYS A 177 -6.90 4.94 6.84
C LYS A 177 -7.70 4.80 8.13
N ALA A 178 -7.43 3.77 8.93
CA ALA A 178 -8.11 3.52 10.20
C ALA A 178 -7.87 4.68 11.19
N ALA A 179 -6.62 5.13 11.33
CA ALA A 179 -6.25 6.32 12.09
C ALA A 179 -7.04 7.55 11.65
N LYS A 180 -7.13 7.79 10.33
CA LYS A 180 -7.92 8.89 9.78
C LYS A 180 -9.40 8.76 10.13
N TYR A 181 -9.99 7.57 10.10
CA TYR A 181 -11.39 7.36 10.48
C TYR A 181 -11.64 7.61 11.97
N ILE A 182 -10.73 7.20 12.85
CA ILE A 182 -10.86 7.43 14.29
C ILE A 182 -10.72 8.91 14.64
N THR A 183 -9.74 9.59 14.02
CA THR A 183 -9.40 10.98 14.33
C THR A 183 -10.32 11.99 13.63
N THR A 184 -10.82 11.67 12.45
CA THR A 184 -11.82 12.49 11.76
C THR A 184 -13.15 12.21 12.44
N GLY A 185 -13.52 13.02 13.43
CA GLY A 185 -14.74 12.85 14.21
C GLY A 185 -15.93 12.51 13.30
N LYS A 186 -16.72 11.50 13.69
CA LYS A 186 -17.88 11.03 12.92
C LYS A 186 -18.72 12.26 12.58
N VAL A 187 -18.75 12.64 11.30
CA VAL A 187 -19.69 13.64 10.81
C VAL A 187 -21.04 12.94 10.87
N MET A 188 -21.70 13.06 12.02
CA MET A 188 -23.13 12.87 12.09
C MET A 188 -23.66 13.88 11.09
N THR A 189 -24.18 13.41 9.96
CA THR A 189 -25.12 14.21 9.19
C THR A 189 -26.12 14.66 10.23
N LYS A 190 -26.13 15.97 10.54
CA LYS A 190 -27.23 16.54 11.30
C LYS A 190 -28.45 16.05 10.55
N GLY A 191 -29.24 15.19 11.19
CA GLY A 191 -30.47 14.68 10.62
C GLY A 191 -31.15 15.88 9.98
N THR A 192 -31.55 15.73 8.71
CA THR A 192 -32.39 16.72 8.02
C THR A 192 -33.31 17.32 9.05
N ALA A 193 -33.25 18.66 9.23
CA ALA A 193 -34.07 19.36 10.19
C ALA A 193 -35.47 18.72 10.16
N ALA A 194 -35.97 18.30 11.32
CA ALA A 194 -37.34 17.80 11.42
C ALA A 194 -38.20 18.78 10.63
N PRO A 195 -38.99 18.32 9.63
CA PRO A 195 -39.70 19.23 8.74
C PRO A 195 -40.41 20.27 9.61
N GLU A 196 -40.18 21.56 9.35
CA GLU A 196 -40.71 22.69 10.15
C GLU A 196 -42.25 22.70 10.24
N GLN A 197 -42.90 21.79 9.53
CA GLN A 197 -44.30 21.48 9.62
C GLN A 197 -44.41 20.08 10.21
N GLU A 198 -44.82 19.99 11.48
CA GLU A 198 -45.54 18.80 11.94
C GLU A 198 -46.59 18.47 10.86
N PRO A 199 -46.72 17.20 10.43
CA PRO A 199 -47.76 16.84 9.47
C PRO A 199 -49.11 17.15 10.12
N ASP A 200 -49.72 18.26 9.71
CA ASP A 200 -51.03 18.67 10.18
C ASP A 200 -52.06 17.69 9.59
N ILE A 201 -52.34 16.63 10.36
CA ILE A 201 -53.35 15.61 10.08
C ILE A 201 -54.75 16.20 9.86
N GLY A 202 -54.99 17.48 10.22
CA GLY A 202 -56.22 18.20 9.89
C GLY A 202 -56.30 18.73 8.45
N LYS A 203 -55.18 18.78 7.73
CA LYS A 203 -55.11 19.20 6.30
C LYS A 203 -55.03 18.04 5.32
N MET A 204 -54.89 16.80 5.79
CA MET A 204 -55.09 15.62 4.94
C MET A 204 -56.58 15.47 4.65
N GLY A 205 -57.03 16.14 3.58
CA GLY A 205 -58.39 15.97 3.06
C GLY A 205 -58.62 14.51 2.70
N GLY A 206 -59.46 13.82 3.46
CA GLY A 206 -59.96 12.50 3.11
C GLY A 206 -60.84 12.62 1.87
N SER A 207 -60.25 12.41 0.69
CA SER A 207 -61.01 12.18 -0.54
C SER A 207 -61.65 10.79 -0.47
N HIS A 208 -62.95 10.69 -0.74
CA HIS A 208 -63.70 9.42 -0.66
C HIS A 208 -63.37 8.40 -1.78
N LEU A 209 -62.38 8.69 -2.63
CA LEU A 209 -61.95 7.86 -3.74
C LEU A 209 -60.47 7.50 -3.56
N PRO A 210 -60.10 6.21 -3.55
CA PRO A 210 -58.70 5.82 -3.52
C PRO A 210 -58.07 6.17 -4.87
N ASP A 211 -57.18 7.16 -4.88
CA ASP A 211 -56.32 7.41 -6.04
C ASP A 211 -55.07 6.53 -5.91
N GLY A 212 -54.76 5.76 -6.96
CA GLY A 212 -53.73 4.73 -6.99
C GLY A 212 -52.29 5.26 -7.05
N THR A 213 -52.10 6.56 -6.83
CA THR A 213 -50.82 7.27 -6.98
C THR A 213 -49.87 7.10 -5.79
N ALA A 214 -50.35 6.59 -4.65
CA ALA A 214 -49.54 6.45 -3.43
C ALA A 214 -48.62 5.21 -3.40
N VAL A 215 -48.86 4.19 -4.24
CA VAL A 215 -48.09 2.93 -4.17
C VAL A 215 -46.80 2.99 -4.98
N ASP A 216 -46.77 3.75 -6.08
CA ASP A 216 -45.64 3.68 -7.03
C ASP A 216 -44.47 4.63 -6.69
N SER A 217 -44.72 5.76 -6.01
CA SER A 217 -43.63 6.71 -5.72
C SER A 217 -42.76 6.30 -4.52
N GLU A 218 -43.31 5.54 -3.57
CA GLU A 218 -42.63 5.22 -2.31
C GLU A 218 -41.74 3.97 -2.43
N ILE A 219 -42.10 3.01 -3.28
CA ILE A 219 -41.29 1.79 -3.50
C ILE A 219 -40.03 2.09 -4.32
N VAL A 220 -40.12 3.01 -5.30
CA VAL A 220 -38.99 3.31 -6.20
C VAL A 220 -37.90 4.14 -5.50
N SER A 221 -38.23 4.98 -4.52
CA SER A 221 -37.22 5.78 -3.83
C SER A 221 -36.40 4.97 -2.82
N THR A 222 -37.04 4.03 -2.11
CA THR A 222 -36.39 3.26 -1.04
C THR A 222 -35.35 2.27 -1.60
N TYR A 223 -35.61 1.64 -2.75
CA TYR A 223 -34.64 0.75 -3.40
C TYR A 223 -33.36 1.46 -3.89
N LYS A 224 -33.43 2.76 -4.14
CA LYS A 224 -32.28 3.54 -4.62
C LYS A 224 -31.41 4.10 -3.50
N THR A 225 -31.89 4.06 -2.25
CA THR A 225 -31.20 4.60 -1.08
C THR A 225 -30.58 3.53 -0.19
N GLU A 226 -31.00 2.27 -0.26
CA GLU A 226 -30.44 1.18 0.55
C GLU A 226 -29.36 0.32 -0.16
N LEU A 227 -29.16 0.53 -1.46
CA LEU A 227 -28.10 -0.15 -2.23
C LEU A 227 -27.10 0.86 -2.79
N TYR A 228 -26.31 1.49 -1.91
CA TYR A 228 -24.92 1.92 -2.16
C TYR A 228 -24.20 2.26 -0.86
#